data_AF-A0A973DC08-F1
#
_entry.id   AF-A0A973DC08-F1
#
_cell.length_a   1.000
_cell.length_b   1.000
_cell.length_c   1.000
_cell.angle_alpha   90.00
_cell.angle_beta   90.00
_cell.angle_gamma   90.00
#
_symmetry.space_group_name_H-M   'P 1'
#
loop_
_entity.id
_entity.type
_entity.pdbx_description
1 polymer ?
#
loop_
_entity_poly.entity_id
_entity_poly.type
_entity_poly.pdbx_seq_one_letter_code
_entity_poly.pdbx_strand_id
1 'polypeptide(L)'
;MANKLPKNPNIARKVREGIKGGVSVSQIFKSISHMKNAPKSYTGFYRLYREDMEEVKFEIDSKVGKTVIDQALDGDFKSQELYLRSRAGWSPSSHVQEQEVGTEDEETEGVINALMAALGKETDEED
;
A
#
# COMPACT_ATOMS: atom_id res chain seq x y z
N MET A 1 -0.52 -34.52 -19.10
CA MET A 1 -0.26 -34.31 -17.66
C MET A 1 1.04 -33.52 -17.50
N ALA A 2 0.96 -32.22 -17.20
CA ALA A 2 2.15 -31.37 -17.12
C ALA A 2 3.08 -31.84 -15.99
N ASN A 3 4.32 -32.17 -16.35
CA ASN A 3 5.33 -32.74 -15.47
C ASN A 3 5.53 -31.83 -14.24
N LYS A 4 5.19 -32.33 -13.04
CA LYS A 4 5.22 -31.55 -11.80
C LYS A 4 6.69 -31.31 -11.44
N LEU A 5 7.21 -30.12 -11.76
CA LEU A 5 8.58 -29.72 -11.38
C LEU A 5 8.80 -30.00 -9.88
N PRO A 6 9.86 -30.74 -9.51
CA PRO A 6 10.15 -31.02 -8.11
C PRO A 6 10.59 -29.74 -7.39
N LYS A 7 10.09 -29.54 -6.16
CA LYS A 7 10.45 -28.41 -5.30
C LYS A 7 11.96 -28.44 -5.01
N ASN A 8 12.66 -27.34 -5.25
CA ASN A 8 14.10 -27.23 -4.97
C ASN A 8 14.31 -26.58 -3.59
N PRO A 9 14.95 -27.26 -2.62
CA PRO A 9 15.16 -26.72 -1.28
C PRO A 9 16.04 -25.47 -1.26
N ASN A 10 16.98 -25.31 -2.20
CA ASN A 10 17.80 -24.10 -2.30
C ASN A 10 16.99 -22.89 -2.73
N ILE A 11 16.00 -23.10 -3.62
CA ILE A 11 15.08 -22.04 -4.02
C ILE A 11 14.18 -21.69 -2.83
N ALA A 12 13.65 -22.68 -2.10
CA ALA A 12 12.85 -22.43 -0.90
C ALA A 12 13.62 -21.60 0.15
N ARG A 13 14.89 -21.93 0.40
CA ARG A 13 15.75 -21.14 1.29
C ARG A 13 15.90 -19.70 0.80
N LYS A 14 16.22 -19.49 -0.48
CA LYS A 14 16.38 -18.14 -1.06
C LYS A 14 15.07 -17.34 -1.05
N VAL A 15 13.93 -18.01 -1.22
CA VAL A 15 12.61 -17.39 -1.07
C VAL A 15 12.41 -16.93 0.37
N ARG A 16 12.64 -17.80 1.36
CA ARG A 16 12.51 -17.45 2.78
C ARG A 16 13.44 -16.28 3.16
N GLU A 17 14.70 -16.33 2.75
CA GLU A 17 15.68 -15.25 2.96
C GLU A 17 15.23 -13.94 2.31
N GLY A 18 14.74 -13.98 1.07
CA GLY A 18 14.26 -12.80 0.37
C GLY A 18 13.06 -12.15 1.06
N ILE A 19 12.09 -12.95 1.51
CA ILE A 19 10.92 -12.42 2.25
C ILE A 19 11.34 -11.85 3.61
N LYS A 20 12.26 -12.53 4.34
CA LYS A 20 12.82 -11.98 5.59
C LYS A 20 13.55 -10.65 5.38
N GLY A 21 14.21 -10.48 4.24
CA GLY A 21 14.87 -9.22 3.85
C GLY A 21 13.92 -8.15 3.30
N GLY A 22 12.61 -8.37 3.26
CA GLY A 22 11.64 -7.40 2.73
C GLY A 22 11.67 -7.23 1.21
N VAL A 23 12.27 -8.19 0.48
CA VAL A 23 12.38 -8.13 -0.98
C VAL A 23 11.06 -8.50 -1.64
N SER A 24 10.69 -7.81 -2.71
CA SER A 24 9.46 -8.11 -3.45
C SER A 24 9.50 -9.52 -4.07
N VAL A 25 8.34 -10.20 -4.08
CA VAL A 25 8.21 -11.56 -4.65
C VAL A 25 8.66 -11.61 -6.12
N SER A 26 8.43 -10.52 -6.88
CA SER A 26 8.88 -10.36 -8.27
C SER A 26 10.41 -10.36 -8.40
N GLN A 27 11.11 -9.63 -7.55
CA GLN A 27 12.58 -9.61 -7.55
C GLN A 27 13.15 -10.97 -7.10
N ILE A 28 12.56 -11.61 -6.09
CA ILE A 28 12.94 -12.95 -5.66
C ILE A 28 12.81 -13.93 -6.83
N PHE A 29 11.68 -13.91 -7.54
CA PHE A 29 11.44 -14.75 -8.71
C PHE A 29 12.49 -14.54 -9.81
N LYS A 30 12.84 -13.29 -10.12
CA LYS A 30 13.94 -12.99 -11.07
C LYS A 30 15.28 -13.53 -10.58
N SER A 31 15.56 -13.41 -9.28
CA SER A 31 16.83 -13.81 -8.67
C SER A 31 17.08 -15.33 -8.65
N ILE A 32 16.03 -16.14 -8.78
CA ILE A 32 16.13 -17.61 -8.76
C ILE A 32 16.11 -18.23 -10.16
N SER A 33 15.89 -17.42 -11.21
CA SER A 33 15.70 -17.89 -12.58
C SER A 33 16.83 -18.75 -13.14
N HIS A 34 18.07 -18.48 -12.72
CA HIS A 34 19.27 -19.23 -13.12
C HIS A 34 19.47 -20.55 -12.35
N MET A 35 18.67 -20.81 -11.32
CA MET A 35 18.82 -22.01 -10.48
C MET A 35 18.21 -23.25 -11.15
N LYS A 36 18.79 -24.42 -10.88
CA LYS A 36 18.25 -25.70 -11.37
C LYS A 36 16.80 -25.89 -10.89
N ASN A 37 15.92 -26.34 -11.77
CA ASN A 37 14.49 -26.54 -11.50
C ASN A 37 13.76 -25.25 -11.04
N ALA A 38 14.24 -24.08 -11.47
CA ALA A 38 13.54 -22.84 -11.24
C ALA A 38 12.17 -22.83 -11.96
N PRO A 39 11.12 -22.31 -11.30
CA PRO A 39 9.83 -22.14 -11.94
C PRO A 39 9.94 -21.13 -13.08
N LYS A 40 9.34 -21.46 -14.23
CA LYS A 40 9.36 -20.60 -15.43
C LYS A 40 8.25 -19.54 -15.44
N SER A 41 7.28 -19.65 -14.53
CA SER A 41 6.15 -18.73 -14.44
C SER A 41 5.78 -18.46 -12.98
N TYR A 42 5.14 -17.32 -12.73
CA TYR A 42 4.62 -16.97 -11.40
C TYR A 42 3.64 -18.01 -10.87
N THR A 43 2.74 -18.54 -11.70
CA THR A 43 1.81 -19.59 -11.30
C THR A 43 2.54 -20.83 -10.78
N GLY A 44 3.62 -21.24 -11.45
CA GLY A 44 4.46 -22.34 -10.99
C GLY A 44 5.23 -22.01 -9.71
N PHE A 45 5.70 -20.77 -9.59
CA PHE A 45 6.41 -20.28 -8.42
C PHE A 45 5.53 -20.29 -7.17
N TYR A 46 4.34 -19.67 -7.23
CA TYR A 46 3.38 -19.69 -6.13
C TYR A 46 2.92 -21.11 -5.82
N ARG A 47 2.64 -21.95 -6.82
CA ARG A 47 2.24 -23.34 -6.57
C ARG A 47 3.29 -24.15 -5.78
N LEU A 48 4.58 -23.85 -5.92
CA LEU A 48 5.66 -24.62 -5.29
C LEU A 48 6.17 -24.01 -3.97
N TYR A 49 6.13 -22.68 -3.85
CA TYR A 49 6.80 -21.95 -2.77
C TYR A 49 5.87 -21.01 -1.98
N ARG A 50 4.55 -21.02 -2.24
CA ARG A 50 3.58 -20.19 -1.51
C ARG A 50 3.63 -20.44 0.00
N GLU A 51 3.63 -21.70 0.42
CA GLU A 51 3.71 -22.05 1.84
C GLU A 51 4.97 -21.48 2.49
N ASP A 52 6.13 -21.54 1.81
CA ASP A 52 7.38 -20.95 2.33
C ASP A 52 7.29 -19.42 2.48
N MET A 53 6.56 -18.76 1.58
CA MET A 53 6.34 -17.30 1.66
C MET A 53 5.38 -16.97 2.80
N GLU A 54 4.27 -17.69 2.92
CA GLU A 54 3.23 -17.46 3.92
C GLU A 54 3.74 -17.74 5.33
N GLU A 55 4.50 -18.80 5.54
CA GLU A 55 5.13 -19.13 6.82
C GLU A 55 6.03 -17.98 7.31
N VAL A 56 6.89 -17.45 6.43
CA VAL A 56 7.79 -16.34 6.78
C VAL A 56 7.03 -15.05 7.01
N LYS A 57 6.05 -14.72 6.16
CA LYS A 57 5.20 -13.53 6.37
C LYS A 57 4.48 -13.59 7.71
N PHE A 58 3.88 -14.74 8.02
CA PHE A 58 3.22 -14.95 9.30
C PHE A 58 4.19 -14.77 10.48
N GLU A 59 5.42 -15.29 10.39
CA GLU A 59 6.44 -15.10 11.42
C GLU A 59 6.77 -13.62 11.64
N ILE A 60 6.95 -12.87 10.55
CA ILE A 60 7.26 -11.42 10.59
C ILE A 60 6.07 -10.65 11.15
N ASP A 61 4.88 -10.85 10.60
CA ASP A 61 3.66 -10.13 10.99
C ASP A 61 3.31 -10.41 12.45
N SER A 62 3.50 -11.64 12.92
CA SER A 62 3.29 -12.00 14.33
C SER A 62 4.28 -11.29 15.25
N LYS A 63 5.56 -11.23 14.88
CA LYS A 63 6.60 -10.56 15.68
C LYS A 63 6.39 -9.05 15.72
N VAL A 64 6.20 -8.42 14.55
CA VAL A 64 5.96 -6.98 14.44
C VAL A 64 4.65 -6.61 15.13
N GLY A 65 3.58 -7.35 14.87
CA GLY A 65 2.28 -7.14 15.49
C GLY A 65 2.34 -7.24 17.01
N LYS A 66 3.02 -8.25 17.56
CA LYS A 66 3.25 -8.37 19.00
C LYS A 66 4.00 -7.15 19.54
N THR A 67 5.11 -6.75 18.93
CA THR A 67 5.90 -5.60 19.39
C THR A 67 5.08 -4.31 19.42
N VAL A 68 4.27 -4.05 18.39
CA VAL A 68 3.39 -2.87 18.34
C VAL A 68 2.34 -2.93 19.43
N ILE A 69 1.75 -4.10 19.68
CA ILE A 69 0.75 -4.28 20.75
C ILE A 69 1.38 -4.05 22.12
N ASP A 70 2.54 -4.67 22.39
CA ASP A 70 3.24 -4.53 23.66
C ASP A 70 3.60 -3.05 23.92
N GLN A 71 4.15 -2.34 22.92
CA GLN A 71 4.43 -0.90 23.03
C GLN A 71 3.17 -0.04 23.26
N ALA A 72 2.07 -0.38 22.59
CA ALA A 72 0.80 0.33 22.78
C ALA A 72 0.25 0.16 24.20
N LEU A 73 0.36 -1.05 24.76
CA LEU A 73 -0.05 -1.36 26.14
C LEU A 73 0.86 -0.67 27.17
N ASP A 74 2.15 -0.51 26.85
CA ASP A 74 3.12 0.20 27.69
C ASP A 74 3.00 1.73 27.62
N GLY A 75 2.10 2.27 26.79
CA GLY A 75 1.80 3.69 26.73
C GLY A 75 2.43 4.48 25.58
N ASP A 76 3.08 3.82 24.60
CA ASP A 76 3.61 4.51 23.42
C ASP A 76 2.46 4.99 22.53
N PHE A 77 2.27 6.32 22.47
CA PHE A 77 1.16 6.94 21.75
C PHE A 77 1.15 6.60 20.25
N LYS A 78 2.32 6.51 19.60
CA LYS A 78 2.40 6.19 18.18
C LYS A 78 1.90 4.77 17.90
N SER A 79 2.27 3.81 18.74
CA SER A 79 1.82 2.43 18.65
C SER A 79 0.33 2.29 18.98
N GLN A 80 -0.18 3.04 19.96
CA GLN A 80 -1.62 3.11 20.26
C GLN A 80 -2.42 3.64 19.07
N GLU A 81 -1.98 4.76 18.49
CA GLU A 81 -2.62 5.35 17.32
C GLU A 81 -2.61 4.38 16.13
N LEU A 82 -1.46 3.77 15.83
CA LEU A 82 -1.34 2.77 14.77
C LEU A 82 -2.28 1.58 15.00
N TYR A 83 -2.37 1.08 16.23
CA TYR A 83 -3.27 -0.01 16.58
C TYR A 83 -4.74 0.38 16.40
N LEU A 84 -5.14 1.56 16.88
CA LEU A 84 -6.51 2.06 16.75
C LEU A 84 -6.91 2.27 15.29
N ARG A 85 -6.01 2.82 14.47
CA ARG A 85 -6.25 2.99 13.02
C ARG A 85 -6.37 1.65 12.29
N SER A 86 -5.49 0.70 12.60
CA SER A 86 -5.42 -0.57 11.86
C SER A 86 -6.42 -1.65 12.31
N ARG A 87 -6.86 -1.63 13.58
CA ARG A 87 -7.71 -2.68 14.17
C ARG A 87 -9.02 -2.18 14.75
N ALA A 88 -9.06 -0.96 15.29
CA ALA A 88 -10.24 -0.43 15.96
C ALA A 88 -11.10 0.48 15.05
N GLY A 89 -10.69 0.69 13.79
CA GLY A 89 -11.43 1.52 12.83
C GLY A 89 -11.45 3.01 13.20
N TRP A 90 -10.53 3.46 14.07
CA TRP A 90 -10.43 4.86 14.44
C TRP A 90 -9.69 5.64 13.36
N SER A 91 -10.30 6.72 12.86
CA SER A 91 -9.61 7.69 12.02
C SER A 91 -9.36 8.94 12.85
N PRO A 92 -8.15 9.54 12.83
CA PRO A 92 -7.99 10.90 13.30
C PRO A 92 -8.98 11.75 12.49
N SER A 93 -9.79 12.54 13.17
CA SER A 93 -10.77 13.42 12.54
C SER A 93 -10.04 14.31 11.53
N SER A 94 -10.04 13.92 10.27
CA SER A 94 -9.65 14.79 9.17
C SER A 94 -10.72 15.86 9.13
N HIS A 95 -10.35 17.10 9.43
CA HIS A 95 -11.16 18.24 9.08
C HIS A 95 -11.26 18.23 7.55
N VAL A 96 -12.29 17.58 7.02
CA VAL A 96 -12.70 17.75 5.63
C VAL A 96 -13.22 19.18 5.61
N GLN A 97 -12.40 20.10 5.09
CA GLN A 97 -12.97 21.36 4.62
C GLN A 97 -13.87 20.96 3.46
N GLU A 98 -15.16 20.82 3.73
CA GLU A 98 -16.20 20.89 2.72
C GLU A 98 -16.18 22.32 2.21
N GLN A 99 -15.24 22.63 1.31
CA GLN A 99 -15.43 23.73 0.41
C GLN A 99 -16.58 23.27 -0.50
N GLU A 100 -17.78 23.82 -0.29
CA GLU A 100 -18.85 23.71 -1.27
C GLU A 100 -18.31 24.32 -2.56
N VAL A 101 -17.81 23.45 -3.44
CA VAL A 101 -17.53 23.76 -4.83
C VAL A 101 -18.91 24.02 -5.40
N GLY A 102 -19.21 25.30 -5.66
CA GLY A 102 -20.42 25.68 -6.40
C GLY A 102 -20.46 24.95 -7.74
N THR A 103 -21.59 24.99 -8.43
CA THR A 103 -21.64 24.40 -9.77
C THR A 103 -20.57 25.04 -10.67
N GLU A 104 -20.08 24.30 -11.68
CA GLU A 104 -19.02 24.77 -12.60
C GLU A 104 -19.36 26.14 -13.22
N ASP A 105 -20.65 26.45 -13.35
CA ASP A 105 -21.18 27.74 -13.79
C ASP A 105 -20.94 28.87 -12.76
N GLU A 106 -21.19 28.63 -11.47
CA GLU A 106 -20.99 29.61 -10.39
C GLU A 106 -19.50 29.92 -10.17
N GLU A 107 -18.63 28.91 -10.28
CA GLU A 107 -17.18 29.11 -10.19
C GLU A 107 -16.64 29.86 -11.41
N THR A 108 -17.19 29.60 -12.60
CA THR A 108 -16.80 30.27 -13.83
C THR A 108 -17.19 31.75 -13.79
N GLU A 109 -18.40 32.08 -13.36
CA GLU A 109 -18.83 33.48 -13.18
C GLU A 109 -17.98 34.22 -12.14
N GLY A 110 -17.67 33.58 -11.01
CA GLY A 110 -16.80 34.16 -9.97
C GLY A 110 -15.37 34.46 -10.48
N VAL A 111 -14.78 33.54 -11.25
CA VAL A 111 -13.45 33.72 -11.86
C VAL A 111 -13.48 34.80 -12.94
N ILE A 112 -14.53 34.85 -13.77
CA ILE A 112 -14.70 35.88 -14.81
C ILE A 112 -14.84 37.25 -14.17
N ASN A 113 -15.64 37.39 -13.11
CA ASN A 113 -15.83 38.66 -12.41
C ASN A 113 -14.54 39.13 -11.72
N ALA A 114 -13.80 38.22 -11.09
CA ALA A 114 -12.48 38.53 -10.52
C ALA A 114 -11.46 38.97 -11.60
N LEU A 115 -11.50 38.33 -12.78
CA LEU A 115 -10.64 38.69 -13.92
C LEU A 115 -11.03 40.05 -14.52
N MET A 116 -12.33 40.32 -14.68
CA MET A 116 -12.86 41.59 -15.19
C MET A 116 -12.45 42.77 -14.29
N ALA A 117 -12.58 42.59 -12.97
CA ALA A 117 -12.14 43.58 -11.99
C ALA A 117 -10.61 43.81 -12.03
N ALA A 118 -9.82 42.74 -12.14
CA ALA A 118 -8.36 42.84 -12.25
C ALA A 118 -7.89 43.54 -13.56
N LEU A 119 -8.69 43.44 -14.62
CA LEU A 119 -8.45 44.12 -15.89
C LEU A 119 -8.98 45.56 -15.93
N GLY A 120 -9.57 46.05 -14.83
CA GLY A 120 -10.11 47.42 -14.71
C GLY A 120 -11.31 47.67 -15.61
N LYS A 121 -12.05 46.61 -15.98
CA LYS A 121 -13.31 46.75 -16.71
C LYS A 121 -14.43 46.80 -15.68
N GLU A 122 -15.12 47.93 -15.61
CA GLU A 122 -16.41 47.98 -14.91
C GLU A 122 -17.35 47.00 -15.62
N THR A 123 -17.93 46.08 -14.85
CA THR A 123 -19.03 45.24 -15.35
C THR A 123 -20.22 46.17 -15.51
N ASP A 124 -20.39 46.73 -16.70
CA ASP A 124 -21.61 47.43 -17.09
C ASP A 124 -22.76 46.41 -17.14
N GLU A 125 -23.37 46.14 -16.00
CA GLU A 125 -24.76 45.71 -15.93
C GLU A 125 -25.63 46.96 -16.11
N GLU A 126 -25.86 47.36 -17.37
CA GLU A 126 -27.01 48.21 -17.69
C GLU A 126 -28.28 47.33 -17.70
N ASP A 127 -29.17 47.59 -16.74
CA ASP A 127 -30.61 47.24 -16.59
C ASP A 127 -31.18 45.97 -17.27
#